data_AF-A0A950WNG7-F1
#
_entry.id   AF-A0A950WNG7-F1
#
_cell.length_a   1.000
_cell.length_b   1.000
_cell.length_c   1.000
_cell.angle_alpha   90.00
_cell.angle_beta   90.00
_cell.angle_gamma   90.00
#
_symmetry.space_group_name_H-M   'P 1'
#
loop_
_entity.id
_entity.type
_entity.pdbx_description
1 polymer ?
#
loop_
_entity_poly.entity_id
_entity_poly.type
_entity_poly.pdbx_seq_one_letter_code
_entity_poly.pdbx_strand_id
1 'polypeptide(L)'
;ERTAAIFADSQLAIAILPGNHDPVIPEAVYHHRFLREIDNLHVLGVTCPDALLFSHLDLEIWGRPHLGYGDMLPFERARPRRTRWQIALGHGHYESAPDLTRHPRPSWLISDAHLANTAADYIALGHWNRAAKVGHPTTAYYSGSPDYAQSVNVVRFCQNGEVRVAREPVPLLRQGD
;
A
#
# COMPACT_ATOMS: atom_id res chain seq x y z
N GLU A 1 8.50 7.56 -19.88
CA GLU A 1 8.62 9.03 -19.99
C GLU A 1 7.37 9.77 -19.52
N ARG A 2 6.17 9.54 -20.09
CA ARG A 2 4.93 10.23 -19.65
C ARG A 2 4.58 10.06 -18.16
N THR A 3 4.60 8.84 -17.62
CA THR A 3 4.31 8.60 -16.19
C THR A 3 5.33 9.26 -15.27
N ALA A 4 6.61 9.24 -15.67
CA ALA A 4 7.69 9.89 -14.93
C ALA A 4 7.47 11.41 -14.84
N ALA A 5 7.09 12.03 -15.96
CA ALA A 5 6.75 13.45 -16.00
C ALA A 5 5.56 13.77 -15.08
N ILE A 6 4.50 12.94 -15.12
CA ILE A 6 3.34 13.12 -14.22
C ILE A 6 3.74 13.07 -12.75
N PHE A 7 4.63 12.15 -12.37
CA PHE A 7 5.13 12.08 -11.01
C PHE A 7 5.98 13.29 -10.65
N ALA A 8 6.94 13.66 -11.50
CA ALA A 8 7.82 14.81 -11.28
C ALA A 8 7.06 16.15 -11.18
N ASP A 9 6.01 16.33 -11.98
CA ASP A 9 5.18 17.53 -11.99
C ASP A 9 4.18 17.56 -10.82
N SER A 10 4.00 16.44 -10.10
CA SER A 10 3.10 16.37 -8.96
C SER A 10 3.66 17.12 -7.76
N GLN A 11 2.85 17.96 -7.14
CA GLN A 11 3.18 18.59 -5.85
C GLN A 11 2.97 17.64 -4.65
N LEU A 12 2.56 16.40 -4.90
CA LEU A 12 2.33 15.40 -3.87
C LEU A 12 3.53 14.48 -3.71
N ALA A 13 3.75 14.02 -2.47
CA ALA A 13 4.63 12.89 -2.23
C ALA A 13 3.95 11.59 -2.66
N ILE A 14 4.71 10.71 -3.32
CA ILE A 14 4.22 9.47 -3.91
C ILE A 14 4.96 8.31 -3.26
N ALA A 15 4.22 7.39 -2.62
CA ALA A 15 4.75 6.16 -2.05
C ALA A 15 4.26 4.96 -2.87
N ILE A 16 5.18 4.09 -3.30
CA ILE A 16 4.87 2.84 -4.01
C ILE A 16 5.31 1.66 -3.16
N LEU A 17 4.39 0.71 -2.98
CA LEU A 17 4.67 -0.62 -2.44
C LEU A 17 4.65 -1.65 -3.59
N PRO A 18 5.81 -2.16 -4.01
CA PRO A 18 5.93 -3.27 -4.97
C PRO A 18 5.10 -4.51 -4.58
N GLY A 19 4.28 -5.00 -5.52
CA GLY A 19 3.37 -6.13 -5.35
C GLY A 19 3.89 -7.45 -5.91
N ASN A 20 3.03 -8.49 -5.91
CA ASN A 20 3.44 -9.84 -6.32
C ASN A 20 3.69 -10.00 -7.83
N HIS A 21 3.18 -9.09 -8.66
CA HIS A 21 3.39 -9.09 -10.11
C HIS A 21 4.66 -8.33 -10.54
N ASP A 22 5.15 -7.50 -9.63
CA ASP A 22 6.18 -6.50 -9.81
C ASP A 22 7.09 -6.47 -8.56
N PRO A 23 7.69 -7.61 -8.14
CA PRO A 23 8.55 -7.62 -6.97
C PRO A 23 9.83 -6.80 -7.18
N VAL A 24 10.49 -6.42 -6.09
CA VAL A 24 11.83 -5.82 -6.10
C VAL A 24 12.88 -6.90 -6.39
N ILE A 25 12.99 -7.24 -7.67
CA ILE A 25 14.04 -8.09 -8.25
C ILE A 25 14.99 -7.23 -9.10
N PRO A 26 16.21 -7.67 -9.42
CA PRO A 26 17.17 -6.87 -10.18
C PRO A 26 16.64 -6.28 -11.50
N GLU A 27 15.74 -7.00 -12.16
CA GLU A 27 15.11 -6.62 -13.43
C GLU A 27 13.85 -5.75 -13.26
N ALA A 28 13.46 -5.43 -12.03
CA ALA A 28 12.23 -4.70 -11.74
C ALA A 28 12.26 -3.29 -12.35
N VAL A 29 11.09 -2.85 -12.83
CA VAL A 29 10.89 -1.51 -13.40
C VAL A 29 11.35 -0.39 -12.46
N TYR A 30 11.28 -0.62 -11.15
CA TYR A 30 11.68 0.31 -10.10
C TYR A 30 13.17 0.68 -10.09
N HIS A 31 14.03 -0.13 -10.72
CA HIS A 31 15.45 0.16 -10.83
C HIS A 31 15.80 1.05 -12.02
N HIS A 32 14.81 1.40 -12.85
CA HIS A 32 15.03 2.28 -13.98
C HIS A 32 15.48 3.67 -13.51
N ARG A 33 16.57 4.17 -14.09
CA ARG A 33 17.26 5.40 -13.68
C ARG A 33 16.33 6.59 -13.46
N PHE A 34 15.44 6.89 -14.40
CA PHE A 34 14.53 8.04 -14.30
C PHE A 34 13.64 8.00 -13.05
N LEU A 35 13.23 6.83 -12.54
CA LEU A 35 12.39 6.78 -11.33
C LEU A 35 13.16 7.19 -10.07
N ARG A 36 14.48 6.99 -10.06
CA ARG A 36 15.36 7.37 -8.95
C ARG A 36 15.69 8.86 -8.95
N GLU A 37 15.48 9.55 -10.07
CA GLU A 37 15.75 10.97 -10.24
C GLU A 37 14.51 11.85 -9.92
N ILE A 38 13.37 11.24 -9.55
CA ILE A 38 12.13 11.94 -9.19
C ILE A 38 12.08 12.10 -7.66
N ASP A 39 12.29 13.33 -7.18
CA ASP A 39 12.48 13.62 -5.76
C ASP A 39 11.27 13.29 -4.87
N ASN A 40 10.05 13.47 -5.38
CA ASN A 40 8.80 13.20 -4.66
C ASN A 40 8.32 11.75 -4.80
N LEU A 41 9.10 10.87 -5.43
CA LEU A 41 8.77 9.46 -5.62
C LEU A 41 9.60 8.55 -4.73
N HIS A 42 8.90 7.76 -3.91
CA HIS A 42 9.49 6.85 -2.96
C HIS A 42 8.97 5.44 -3.20
N VAL A 43 9.87 4.50 -3.43
CA VAL A 43 9.56 3.09 -3.67
C VAL A 43 10.16 2.29 -2.52
N LEU A 44 9.30 1.62 -1.74
CA LEU A 44 9.73 0.81 -0.60
C LEU A 44 10.54 -0.40 -1.09
N GLY A 45 11.68 -0.63 -0.48
CA GLY A 45 12.69 -1.62 -0.89
C GLY A 45 13.64 -1.14 -1.99
N VAL A 46 13.48 0.08 -2.53
CA VAL A 46 14.29 0.57 -3.65
C VAL A 46 14.92 1.94 -3.37
N THR A 47 14.11 2.99 -3.23
CA THR A 47 14.61 4.35 -2.91
C THR A 47 14.49 4.67 -1.43
N CYS A 48 13.72 3.87 -0.68
CA CYS A 48 13.70 3.85 0.77
C CYS A 48 13.62 2.39 1.25
N PRO A 49 14.14 2.03 2.44
CA PRO A 49 14.19 0.63 2.87
C PRO A 49 12.80 0.03 3.06
N ASP A 50 12.03 0.56 4.01
CA ASP A 50 10.75 -0.02 4.44
C ASP A 50 9.74 1.02 4.93
N ALA A 51 10.11 2.31 4.95
CA ALA A 51 9.21 3.39 5.31
C ALA A 51 9.68 4.77 4.88
N LEU A 52 8.73 5.70 4.91
CA LEU A 52 8.86 7.12 4.64
C LEU A 52 8.37 7.89 5.86
N LEU A 53 9.15 8.89 6.28
CA LEU A 53 8.81 9.77 7.39
C LEU A 53 8.46 11.17 6.87
N PHE A 54 7.28 11.66 7.22
CA PHE A 54 6.83 13.02 6.96
C PHE A 54 6.75 13.79 8.29
N SER A 55 7.90 14.25 8.79
CA SER A 55 7.99 14.89 10.11
C SER A 55 7.07 16.10 10.26
N HIS A 56 6.88 16.88 9.19
CA HIS A 56 6.00 18.06 9.19
C HIS A 56 4.51 17.71 9.31
N LEU A 57 4.13 16.45 9.07
CA LEU A 57 2.78 15.92 9.24
C LEU A 57 2.65 15.04 10.48
N ASP A 58 3.76 14.79 11.18
CA ASP A 58 3.86 13.76 12.23
C ASP A 58 3.27 12.42 11.76
N LEU A 59 3.69 12.00 10.55
CA LEU A 59 3.17 10.86 9.82
C LEU A 59 4.30 9.95 9.33
N GLU A 60 4.10 8.65 9.45
CA GLU A 60 4.97 7.62 8.87
C GLU A 60 4.16 6.66 7.99
N ILE A 61 4.71 6.32 6.82
CA ILE A 61 4.16 5.30 5.93
C ILE A 61 5.16 4.16 5.86
N TRP A 62 4.73 2.92 6.12
CA TRP A 62 5.61 1.75 6.06
C TRP A 62 4.95 0.57 5.36
N GLY A 63 5.75 -0.38 4.91
CA GLY A 63 5.25 -1.60 4.28
C GLY A 63 6.38 -2.53 3.88
N ARG A 64 6.06 -3.81 3.73
CA ARG A 64 7.01 -4.82 3.26
C ARG A 64 6.79 -5.05 1.75
N PRO A 65 7.73 -4.65 0.89
CA PRO A 65 7.62 -4.93 -0.54
C PRO A 65 7.77 -6.42 -0.82
N HIS A 66 7.16 -6.89 -1.90
CA HIS A 66 7.49 -8.21 -2.44
C HIS A 66 8.92 -8.18 -2.97
N LEU A 67 9.77 -9.11 -2.53
CA LEU A 67 11.18 -9.24 -2.96
C LEU A 67 11.39 -10.36 -3.99
N GLY A 68 10.31 -11.03 -4.37
CA GLY A 68 10.28 -12.11 -5.35
C GLY A 68 8.87 -12.65 -5.49
N TYR A 69 8.71 -13.74 -6.23
CA TYR A 69 7.40 -14.35 -6.53
C TYR A 69 6.94 -15.38 -5.49
N GLY A 70 7.78 -15.67 -4.48
CA GLY A 70 7.46 -16.61 -3.41
C GLY A 70 6.42 -16.07 -2.43
N ASP A 71 5.81 -16.97 -1.66
CA ASP A 71 4.95 -16.60 -0.55
C ASP A 71 5.73 -15.82 0.52
N MET A 72 5.10 -14.84 1.14
CA MET A 72 5.63 -14.06 2.27
C MET A 72 4.48 -13.42 3.04
N LEU A 73 4.68 -13.12 4.32
CA LEU A 73 3.68 -12.46 5.15
C LEU A 73 3.85 -10.93 5.05
N PRO A 74 2.88 -10.18 4.48
CA PRO A 74 3.02 -8.72 4.31
C PRO A 74 3.29 -7.96 5.62
N PHE A 75 2.73 -8.43 6.73
CA PHE A 75 2.89 -7.83 8.06
C PHE A 75 3.57 -8.79 9.04
N GLU A 76 4.54 -9.60 8.58
CA GLU A 76 5.31 -10.50 9.45
C GLU A 76 5.89 -9.78 10.67
N ARG A 77 6.38 -8.55 10.46
CA ARG A 77 6.94 -7.69 11.50
C ARG A 77 6.25 -6.34 11.41
N ALA A 78 5.58 -5.97 12.51
CA ALA A 78 5.02 -4.63 12.65
C ALA A 78 6.14 -3.62 12.92
N ARG A 79 5.92 -2.39 12.45
CA ARG A 79 6.86 -1.29 12.66
C ARG A 79 6.49 -0.51 13.93
N PRO A 80 7.39 -0.37 14.91
CA PRO A 80 7.11 0.41 16.11
C PRO A 80 6.73 1.84 15.77
N ARG A 81 5.71 2.36 16.45
CA ARG A 81 5.19 3.71 16.21
C ARG A 81 6.20 4.77 16.64
N ARG A 82 6.48 5.73 15.76
CA ARG A 82 7.40 6.85 16.01
C ARG A 82 6.76 8.23 15.84
N THR A 83 5.53 8.25 15.33
CA THR A 83 4.80 9.44 14.90
C THR A 83 3.37 9.38 15.42
N ARG A 84 2.70 10.53 15.46
CA ARG A 84 1.28 10.59 15.78
C ARG A 84 0.45 9.76 14.83
N TRP A 85 0.75 9.79 13.54
CA TRP A 85 0.03 9.02 12.51
C TRP A 85 0.92 7.97 11.89
N GLN A 86 0.36 6.79 11.62
CA GLN A 86 1.04 5.70 10.94
C GLN A 86 0.10 5.04 9.92
N ILE A 87 0.60 4.86 8.71
CA ILE A 87 -0.06 4.14 7.62
C ILE A 87 0.75 2.88 7.32
N ALA A 88 0.07 1.72 7.35
CA ALA A 88 0.65 0.45 6.93
C ALA A 88 0.19 0.10 5.51
N LEU A 89 1.13 -0.26 4.64
CA LEU A 89 0.88 -0.73 3.29
C LEU A 89 1.13 -2.24 3.22
N GLY A 90 0.19 -2.99 2.64
CA GLY A 90 0.33 -4.42 2.41
C GLY A 90 -0.19 -4.83 1.05
N HIS A 91 0.44 -5.83 0.43
CA HIS A 91 -0.05 -6.41 -0.82
C HIS A 91 -0.22 -7.92 -0.64
N GLY A 92 -1.45 -8.41 -0.60
CA GLY A 92 -1.73 -9.81 -0.33
C GLY A 92 -3.22 -10.15 -0.17
N HIS A 93 -3.51 -11.41 0.11
CA HIS A 93 -4.86 -11.92 0.23
C HIS A 93 -5.35 -11.89 1.68
N TYR A 94 -6.47 -11.21 1.95
CA TYR A 94 -7.08 -11.19 3.27
C TYR A 94 -7.97 -12.42 3.51
N GLU A 95 -7.77 -13.06 4.66
CA GLU A 95 -8.64 -14.07 5.24
C GLU A 95 -8.63 -13.89 6.75
N SER A 96 -9.78 -13.80 7.43
CA SER A 96 -9.85 -13.39 8.86
C SER A 96 -9.01 -14.30 9.77
N ALA A 97 -9.22 -15.61 9.65
CA ALA A 97 -8.56 -16.64 10.43
C ALA A 97 -8.14 -17.81 9.51
N PRO A 98 -7.06 -17.65 8.73
CA PRO A 98 -6.64 -18.65 7.76
C PRO A 98 -6.12 -19.90 8.46
N ASP A 99 -6.51 -21.08 7.96
CA ASP A 99 -5.90 -22.34 8.37
C ASP A 99 -4.57 -22.53 7.62
N LEU A 100 -3.47 -22.23 8.32
CA LEU A 100 -2.13 -22.34 7.75
C LEU A 100 -1.67 -23.79 7.55
N THR A 101 -2.40 -24.79 8.08
CA THR A 101 -2.03 -26.21 7.98
C THR A 101 -2.62 -26.90 6.74
N ARG A 102 -3.66 -26.31 6.15
CA ARG A 102 -4.35 -26.87 4.99
C ARG A 102 -3.70 -26.43 3.68
N HIS A 103 -3.48 -27.38 2.78
CA HIS A 103 -2.99 -27.13 1.42
C HIS A 103 -3.95 -27.70 0.36
N PRO A 104 -4.11 -27.03 -0.79
CA PRO A 104 -3.55 -25.71 -1.13
C PRO A 104 -4.24 -24.57 -0.36
N ARG A 105 -3.52 -23.46 -0.16
CA ARG A 105 -4.03 -22.22 0.45
C ARG A 105 -3.61 -21.01 -0.40
N PRO A 106 -4.28 -19.85 -0.29
CA PRO A 106 -3.83 -18.63 -0.94
C PRO A 106 -2.42 -18.24 -0.46
N SER A 107 -1.64 -17.61 -1.33
CA SER A 107 -0.37 -16.97 -0.98
C SER A 107 -0.59 -15.55 -0.46
N TRP A 108 0.43 -15.01 0.20
CA TRP A 108 0.53 -13.64 0.71
C TRP A 108 -0.58 -13.29 1.70
N LEU A 109 -0.84 -14.22 2.63
CA LEU A 109 -1.97 -14.15 3.55
C LEU A 109 -1.86 -12.99 4.56
N ILE A 110 -2.97 -12.29 4.75
CA ILE A 110 -3.18 -11.26 5.75
C ILE A 110 -4.37 -11.66 6.61
N SER A 111 -4.16 -11.79 7.93
CA SER A 111 -5.19 -12.17 8.89
C SER A 111 -5.59 -11.03 9.82
N ASP A 112 -6.65 -11.21 10.59
CA ASP A 112 -7.02 -10.25 11.64
C ASP A 112 -5.88 -10.02 12.64
N ALA A 113 -5.14 -11.08 12.99
CA ALA A 113 -3.96 -10.98 13.85
C ALA A 113 -2.85 -10.14 13.21
N HIS A 114 -2.60 -10.29 11.91
CA HIS A 114 -1.65 -9.45 11.18
C HIS A 114 -2.08 -7.98 11.18
N LEU A 115 -3.35 -7.70 10.89
CA LEU A 115 -3.88 -6.34 10.88
C LEU A 115 -3.80 -5.69 12.26
N ALA A 116 -4.22 -6.39 13.31
CA ALA A 116 -4.17 -5.90 14.68
C ALA A 116 -2.74 -5.59 15.14
N ASN A 117 -1.77 -6.42 14.77
CA ASN A 117 -0.36 -6.23 15.12
C ASN A 117 0.25 -4.96 14.51
N THR A 118 -0.30 -4.43 13.41
CA THR A 118 0.21 -3.19 12.80
C THR A 118 0.06 -1.97 13.72
N ALA A 119 -1.00 -1.92 14.54
CA ALA A 119 -1.40 -0.75 15.32
C ALA A 119 -1.45 0.57 14.52
N ALA A 120 -1.58 0.49 13.19
CA ALA A 120 -1.61 1.64 12.29
C ALA A 120 -3.00 2.29 12.30
N ASP A 121 -3.05 3.60 12.02
CA ASP A 121 -4.31 4.34 11.97
C ASP A 121 -5.09 4.07 10.67
N TYR A 122 -4.36 3.71 9.63
CA TYR A 122 -4.92 3.28 8.35
C TYR A 122 -4.07 2.19 7.73
N ILE A 123 -4.72 1.14 7.24
CA ILE A 123 -4.07 0.02 6.57
C ILE A 123 -4.57 -0.03 5.12
N ALA A 124 -3.67 0.27 4.17
CA ALA A 124 -3.95 0.23 2.75
C ALA A 124 -3.50 -1.12 2.16
N LEU A 125 -4.44 -1.85 1.59
CA LEU A 125 -4.20 -3.16 0.99
C LEU A 125 -4.30 -3.10 -0.54
N GLY A 126 -3.35 -3.75 -1.20
CA GLY A 126 -3.40 -4.11 -2.63
C GLY A 126 -3.50 -5.63 -2.80
N HIS A 127 -3.77 -6.07 -4.05
CA HIS A 127 -3.94 -7.46 -4.55
C HIS A 127 -5.36 -7.71 -5.09
N TRP A 128 -6.39 -7.25 -4.39
CA TRP A 128 -7.77 -7.38 -4.86
C TRP A 128 -8.13 -6.26 -5.84
N ASN A 129 -8.71 -6.61 -6.99
CA ASN A 129 -9.18 -5.63 -7.96
C ASN A 129 -10.47 -4.90 -7.52
N ARG A 130 -11.16 -5.41 -6.50
CA ARG A 130 -12.38 -4.81 -5.93
C ARG A 130 -12.05 -3.92 -4.73
N ALA A 131 -12.79 -2.83 -4.59
CA ALA A 131 -12.81 -2.06 -3.35
C ALA A 131 -13.47 -2.88 -2.23
N ALA A 132 -12.82 -2.98 -1.07
CA ALA A 132 -13.35 -3.72 0.07
C ALA A 132 -12.84 -3.16 1.39
N LYS A 133 -13.71 -3.17 2.40
CA LYS A 133 -13.35 -2.97 3.80
C LYS A 133 -13.32 -4.34 4.47
N VAL A 134 -12.19 -4.70 5.10
CA VAL A 134 -11.96 -6.00 5.72
C VAL A 134 -11.36 -5.83 7.12
N GLY A 135 -11.26 -6.93 7.87
CA GLY A 135 -10.61 -6.94 9.17
C GLY A 135 -11.53 -6.64 10.35
N HIS A 136 -11.36 -7.37 11.45
CA HIS A 136 -11.98 -7.09 12.73
C HIS A 136 -11.05 -7.50 13.91
N PRO A 137 -10.91 -6.68 14.98
CA PRO A 137 -11.50 -5.35 15.17
C PRO A 137 -10.80 -4.26 14.35
N THR A 138 -9.58 -4.51 13.90
CA THR A 138 -8.78 -3.56 13.12
C THR A 138 -9.21 -3.60 11.67
N THR A 139 -9.70 -2.47 11.16
CA THR A 139 -10.14 -2.35 9.78
C THR A 139 -8.96 -2.09 8.84
N ALA A 140 -8.95 -2.77 7.70
CA ALA A 140 -8.09 -2.47 6.55
C ALA A 140 -8.91 -2.28 5.26
N TYR A 141 -8.29 -1.66 4.26
CA TYR A 141 -8.99 -1.21 3.07
C TYR A 141 -8.25 -1.62 1.79
N TYR A 142 -8.93 -2.40 0.95
CA TYR A 142 -8.60 -2.50 -0.47
C TYR A 142 -9.27 -1.35 -1.21
N SER A 143 -8.52 -0.54 -1.94
CA SER A 143 -9.10 0.46 -2.87
C SER A 143 -9.65 -0.19 -4.14
N GLY A 144 -9.14 -1.37 -4.50
CA GLY A 144 -9.37 -1.98 -5.80
C GLY A 144 -8.49 -1.37 -6.90
N SER A 145 -8.50 -2.01 -8.07
CA SER A 145 -7.84 -1.48 -9.27
C SER A 145 -8.69 -0.33 -9.84
N PRO A 146 -8.11 0.80 -10.26
CA PRO A 146 -8.86 1.91 -10.84
C PRO A 146 -9.77 1.50 -12.01
N ASP A 147 -9.36 0.52 -12.83
CA ASP A 147 -10.14 0.08 -14.00
C ASP A 147 -11.41 -0.68 -13.62
N TYR A 148 -11.37 -1.42 -12.49
CA TYR A 148 -12.47 -2.26 -12.03
C TYR A 148 -13.29 -1.61 -10.92
N ALA A 149 -12.62 -1.01 -9.95
CA ALA A 149 -13.25 -0.35 -8.81
C ALA A 149 -13.66 1.09 -9.11
N GLN A 150 -13.11 1.71 -10.16
CA GLN A 150 -13.44 3.06 -10.64
C GLN A 150 -13.43 4.11 -9.52
N SER A 151 -12.56 3.91 -8.53
CA SER A 151 -12.51 4.73 -7.33
C SER A 151 -11.16 4.63 -6.65
N VAL A 152 -10.91 5.61 -5.79
CA VAL A 152 -9.78 5.66 -4.86
C VAL A 152 -10.32 5.89 -3.45
N ASN A 153 -9.54 5.49 -2.45
CA ASN A 153 -9.82 5.91 -1.08
C ASN A 153 -9.14 7.25 -0.81
N VAL A 154 -9.94 8.25 -0.44
CA VAL A 154 -9.43 9.51 0.13
C VAL A 154 -9.53 9.41 1.65
N VAL A 155 -8.38 9.41 2.29
CA VAL A 155 -8.24 9.26 3.74
C VAL A 155 -7.89 10.60 4.36
N ARG A 156 -8.67 11.03 5.34
CA ARG A 156 -8.49 12.30 6.06
C ARG A 156 -8.14 12.01 7.51
N PHE A 157 -6.98 12.47 7.94
CA PHE A 157 -6.52 12.44 9.33
C PHE A 157 -6.89 13.76 9.99
N CYS A 158 -7.78 13.71 10.98
CA CYS A 158 -8.34 14.89 11.60
C CYS A 158 -7.60 15.23 12.91
N GLN A 159 -7.50 16.52 13.25
CA GLN A 159 -6.80 16.99 14.45
C GLN A 159 -7.36 16.42 15.76
N ASN A 160 -8.63 16.00 15.78
CA ASN A 160 -9.28 15.35 16.91
C ASN A 160 -8.91 13.87 17.09
N GLY A 161 -8.05 13.30 16.23
CA GLY A 161 -7.67 11.87 16.28
C GLY A 161 -8.50 10.97 15.36
N GLU A 162 -9.53 11.50 14.70
CA GLU A 162 -10.38 10.71 13.81
C GLU A 162 -9.70 10.44 12.45
N VAL A 163 -9.87 9.22 11.93
CA VAL A 163 -9.48 8.86 10.56
C VAL A 163 -10.74 8.59 9.75
N ARG A 164 -10.99 9.43 8.74
CA ARG A 164 -12.15 9.30 7.84
C ARG A 164 -11.72 8.75 6.50
N VAL A 165 -12.32 7.65 6.09
CA VAL A 165 -12.08 7.03 4.77
C VAL A 165 -13.32 7.25 3.91
N ALA A 166 -13.16 7.98 2.81
CA ALA A 166 -14.18 8.15 1.78
C ALA A 166 -13.72 7.47 0.50
N ARG A 167 -14.65 6.91 -0.26
CA ARG A 167 -14.39 6.35 -1.59
C ARG A 167 -14.81 7.38 -2.62
N GLU A 168 -13.85 7.92 -3.36
CA GLU A 168 -14.07 8.93 -4.39
C GLU A 168 -13.98 8.28 -5.78
N PRO A 169 -14.87 8.62 -6.73
CA PRO A 169 -14.82 8.06 -8.07
C PRO A 169 -13.58 8.55 -8.83
N VAL A 170 -13.00 7.67 -9.63
CA VAL A 170 -11.98 8.03 -10.63
C VAL A 170 -12.69 8.20 -11.96
N PRO A 171 -12.57 9.37 -12.64
CA PRO A 171 -13.17 9.55 -13.95
C PRO A 171 -12.63 8.51 -14.93
N LEU A 172 -13.52 7.84 -15.64
CA LEU A 172 -13.13 7.00 -16.77
C LEU A 172 -12.54 7.91 -17.85
N LEU A 173 -11.27 7.69 -18.18
CA LEU A 173 -10.72 8.20 -19.44
C LEU A 173 -11.50 7.49 -20.55
N ARG A 174 -12.31 8.25 -21.31
CA ARG A 174 -12.91 7.71 -22.53
C ARG A 174 -11.76 7.31 -23.45
N GLN A 175 -11.71 6.05 -23.86
CA GLN A 175 -10.82 5.65 -24.94
C GLN A 175 -11.37 6.24 -26.24
N GLY A 176 -10.71 7.27 -26.76
CA GLY A 176 -11.04 7.91 -28.02
C GLY A 176 -11.22 9.42 -27.87
N ASP A 177 -10.10 10.15 -27.93
CA ASP A 177 -9.97 11.49 -28.50
C ASP A 177 -8.56 11.59 -29.12
#